data_AF-A0A5H2YNS1-F1
#
_entry.id   AF-A0A5H2YNS1-F1
#
_cell.length_a   1.000
_cell.length_b   1.000
_cell.length_c   1.000
_cell.angle_alpha   90.00
_cell.angle_beta   90.00
_cell.angle_gamma   90.00
#
_symmetry.space_group_name_H-M   'P 1'
#
loop_
_entity.id
_entity.type
_entity.pdbx_description
1 polymer ?
#
loop_
_entity_poly.entity_id
_entity_poly.type
_entity_poly.pdbx_seq_one_letter_code
_entity_poly.pdbx_strand_id
1 'polypeptide(L)'
;MTEQTIDSIELQTPTVTYADVATKQMLRHPSEQIKVALKLAIEQEEVEHAQAHEQWQASLADIQAQIEQAQAHNAANPDDQIDVPELPPEPVIDMAKRRACYEVKNVEVDLELTTEAQDAHIVYDDEALIAYHHPKTIAQSVEYIASVKRERFKAQRTANVAAITVSVDGLEFDGDELSQQRMVRAILIMSDTDKQQWVMANNEVVEVSKAQLTQACQLALQKQSQLWVA
;
A
#
# COMPACT_ATOMS: atom_id res chain seq x y z
N MET A 1 25.83 1.64 60.18
CA MET A 1 24.69 0.71 60.19
C MET A 1 23.56 1.49 60.82
N THR A 2 22.42 1.78 60.21
CA THR A 2 21.59 1.24 59.12
C THR A 2 20.39 2.22 59.11
N GLU A 3 19.59 2.52 58.11
CA GLU A 3 19.35 2.14 56.72
C GLU A 3 18.72 3.42 56.13
N GLN A 4 19.19 3.89 54.98
CA GLN A 4 18.45 4.91 54.21
C GLN A 4 17.40 4.17 53.39
N THR A 5 16.13 4.40 53.73
CA THR A 5 14.97 4.00 52.94
C THR A 5 15.06 4.71 51.59
N ILE A 6 15.40 3.97 50.55
CA ILE A 6 15.30 4.45 49.17
C ILE A 6 13.82 4.42 48.81
N ASP A 7 13.22 5.60 48.87
CA ASP A 7 11.85 5.85 48.42
C ASP A 7 11.79 5.45 46.94
N SER A 8 11.08 4.37 46.67
CA SER A 8 10.89 3.85 45.32
C SER A 8 9.87 4.75 44.64
N ILE A 9 10.37 5.76 43.92
CA ILE A 9 9.54 6.55 43.01
C ILE A 9 9.06 5.58 41.93
N GLU A 10 7.84 5.09 42.09
CA GLU A 10 7.08 4.47 41.01
C GLU A 10 6.99 5.49 39.88
N LEU A 11 7.82 5.32 38.86
CA LEU A 11 7.70 6.02 37.59
C LEU A 11 6.36 5.59 36.98
N GLN A 12 5.28 6.29 37.30
CA GLN A 12 4.02 6.20 36.56
C GLN A 12 4.34 6.56 35.11
N THR A 13 4.35 5.55 34.25
CA THR A 13 4.42 5.75 32.81
C THR A 13 3.27 6.69 32.42
N PRO A 14 3.54 7.78 31.68
CA PRO A 14 2.49 8.72 31.31
C PRO A 14 1.41 7.97 30.53
N THR A 15 0.17 8.01 31.03
CA THR A 15 -1.00 7.42 30.38
C THR A 15 -1.19 8.06 29.01
N VAL A 16 -0.98 7.28 27.93
CA VAL A 16 -1.18 7.74 26.56
C VAL A 16 -2.60 7.40 26.13
N THR A 17 -3.34 8.39 25.65
CA THR A 17 -4.73 8.23 25.20
C THR A 17 -4.84 8.43 23.68
N TYR A 18 -5.96 8.02 23.08
CA TYR A 18 -6.26 8.34 21.67
C TYR A 18 -6.29 9.85 21.39
N ALA A 19 -6.62 10.69 22.37
CA ALA A 19 -6.56 12.15 22.22
C ALA A 19 -5.11 12.65 22.05
N ASP A 20 -4.15 12.02 22.74
CA ASP A 20 -2.72 12.32 22.57
C ASP A 20 -2.23 11.90 21.18
N VAL A 21 -2.68 10.75 20.68
CA VAL A 21 -2.39 10.28 19.32
C VAL A 21 -2.93 11.26 18.29
N ALA A 22 -4.20 11.65 18.40
CA ALA A 22 -4.83 12.63 17.53
C ALA A 22 -4.11 13.98 17.56
N THR A 23 -3.65 14.41 18.75
CA THR A 23 -2.84 15.63 18.90
C THR A 23 -1.51 15.51 18.17
N LYS A 24 -0.81 14.38 18.28
CA LYS A 24 0.44 14.13 17.55
C LYS A 24 0.23 14.11 16.03
N GLN A 25 -0.86 13.52 15.55
CA GLN A 25 -1.25 13.55 14.13
C GLN A 25 -1.51 14.98 13.65
N MET A 26 -2.30 15.75 14.40
CA MET A 26 -2.60 17.16 14.10
C MET A 26 -1.32 18.02 14.04
N LEU A 27 -0.39 17.78 14.96
CA LEU A 27 0.92 18.44 15.01
C LEU A 27 1.94 17.87 14.00
N ARG A 28 1.54 16.91 13.15
CA ARG A 28 2.37 16.31 12.08
C ARG A 28 3.69 15.74 12.59
N HIS A 29 3.65 15.07 13.74
CA HIS A 29 4.81 14.32 14.23
C HIS A 29 5.25 13.24 13.22
N PRO A 30 6.52 12.79 13.29
CA PRO A 30 6.97 11.63 12.51
C PRO A 30 6.06 10.42 12.70
N SER A 31 5.80 9.68 11.62
CA SER A 31 4.90 8.52 11.60
C SER A 31 5.25 7.48 12.66
N GLU A 32 6.53 7.19 12.86
CA GLU A 32 7.01 6.27 13.90
C GLU A 32 6.62 6.72 15.31
N GLN A 33 6.68 8.01 15.61
CA GLN A 33 6.27 8.53 16.92
C GLN A 33 4.76 8.41 17.14
N ILE A 34 3.97 8.65 16.08
CA ILE A 34 2.51 8.48 16.10
C ILE A 34 2.17 7.00 16.31
N LYS A 35 2.86 6.10 15.61
CA LYS A 35 2.64 4.65 15.70
C LYS A 35 2.98 4.10 17.08
N VAL A 36 4.08 4.56 17.69
CA VAL A 36 4.42 4.19 19.07
C VAL A 36 3.35 4.68 20.04
N ALA A 37 2.91 5.94 19.93
CA ALA A 37 1.86 6.48 20.78
C ALA A 37 0.53 5.72 20.62
N LEU A 38 0.17 5.34 19.40
CA LEU A 38 -1.04 4.56 19.13
C LEU A 38 -0.99 3.18 19.79
N LYS A 39 0.15 2.48 19.72
CA LYS A 39 0.30 1.18 20.38
C LYS A 39 0.15 1.29 21.90
N LEU A 40 0.73 2.32 22.50
CA LEU A 40 0.60 2.57 23.94
C LEU A 40 -0.86 2.88 24.33
N ALA A 41 -1.57 3.66 23.51
CA ALA A 41 -2.99 3.95 23.75
C ALA A 41 -3.88 2.69 23.63
N ILE A 42 -3.56 1.80 22.69
CA ILE A 42 -4.26 0.50 22.54
C ILE A 42 -4.02 -0.39 23.76
N GLU A 43 -2.77 -0.50 24.21
CA GLU A 43 -2.41 -1.29 25.40
C GLU A 43 -3.13 -0.76 26.65
N GLN A 44 -3.19 0.57 26.82
CA GLN A 44 -3.92 1.21 27.90
C GLN A 44 -5.43 0.91 27.84
N GLU A 45 -6.05 1.02 26.65
CA GLU A 45 -7.46 0.68 26.46
C GLU A 45 -7.74 -0.79 26.78
N GLU A 46 -6.84 -1.71 26.42
CA GLU A 46 -6.98 -3.14 26.70
C GLU A 46 -6.87 -3.44 28.20
N VAL A 47 -5.99 -2.74 28.92
CA VAL A 47 -5.91 -2.83 30.39
C VAL A 47 -7.18 -2.29 31.05
N GLU A 48 -7.67 -1.13 30.61
CA GLU A 48 -8.90 -0.52 31.12
C GLU A 48 -10.12 -1.40 30.83
N HIS A 49 -10.20 -1.97 29.64
CA HIS A 49 -11.26 -2.92 29.25
C HIS A 49 -11.23 -4.17 30.12
N ALA A 50 -10.04 -4.76 30.32
CA ALA A 50 -9.89 -5.96 31.17
C ALA A 50 -10.35 -5.69 32.61
N GLN A 51 -9.95 -4.55 33.19
CA GLN A 51 -10.38 -4.14 34.53
C GLN A 51 -11.89 -3.89 34.59
N ALA A 52 -12.46 -3.20 33.60
CA ALA A 52 -13.89 -2.97 33.52
C ALA A 52 -14.67 -4.29 33.39
N HIS A 53 -14.14 -5.25 32.62
CA HIS A 53 -14.74 -6.57 32.45
C HIS A 53 -14.67 -7.38 33.74
N GLU A 54 -13.56 -7.37 34.47
CA GLU A 54 -13.43 -8.02 35.78
C GLU A 54 -14.42 -7.43 36.80
N GLN A 55 -14.54 -6.10 36.86
CA GLN A 55 -15.52 -5.42 37.71
C GLN A 55 -16.96 -5.76 37.33
N TRP A 56 -17.26 -5.80 36.03
CA TRP A 56 -18.55 -6.23 35.52
C TRP A 56 -18.87 -7.66 35.96
N GLN A 57 -17.95 -8.61 35.73
CA GLN A 57 -18.09 -10.01 36.17
C GLN A 57 -18.32 -10.13 37.69
N ALA A 58 -17.58 -9.37 38.50
CA ALA A 58 -17.74 -9.39 39.94
C ALA A 58 -19.15 -8.89 40.36
N SER A 59 -19.70 -7.89 39.66
CA SER A 59 -21.03 -7.34 39.95
C SER A 59 -22.19 -8.23 39.50
N LEU A 60 -21.98 -9.13 38.53
CA LEU A 60 -23.05 -9.96 37.96
C LEU A 60 -23.73 -10.84 39.00
N ALA A 61 -22.97 -11.44 39.92
CA ALA A 61 -23.53 -12.34 40.94
C ALA A 61 -24.51 -11.60 41.86
N ASP A 62 -24.14 -10.40 42.31
CA ASP A 62 -24.97 -9.58 43.18
C ASP A 62 -26.22 -9.07 42.47
N ILE A 63 -26.09 -8.63 41.21
CA ILE A 63 -27.22 -8.15 40.40
C ILE A 63 -28.17 -9.30 40.08
N GLN A 64 -27.64 -10.48 39.74
CA GLN A 64 -28.46 -11.67 39.50
C GLN A 64 -29.24 -12.08 40.75
N ALA A 65 -28.63 -12.02 41.94
CA ALA A 65 -29.32 -12.28 43.20
C ALA A 65 -30.43 -11.24 43.47
N GLN A 66 -30.20 -9.96 43.16
CA GLN A 66 -31.23 -8.93 43.27
C GLN A 66 -32.40 -9.15 42.29
N ILE A 67 -32.10 -9.58 41.07
CA ILE A 67 -33.11 -9.96 40.07
C ILE A 67 -33.98 -11.11 40.59
N GLU A 68 -33.37 -12.19 41.07
CA GLU A 68 -34.08 -13.34 41.61
C GLU A 68 -34.94 -12.96 42.83
N GLN A 69 -34.41 -12.11 43.72
CA GLN A 69 -35.16 -11.60 44.86
C GLN A 69 -36.35 -10.75 44.45
N ALA A 70 -36.19 -9.84 43.47
CA ALA A 70 -37.26 -9.01 42.95
C ALA A 70 -38.35 -9.85 42.28
N GLN A 71 -37.96 -10.84 41.47
CA GLN A 71 -38.89 -11.78 40.85
C GLN A 71 -39.65 -12.62 41.88
N ALA A 72 -38.96 -13.13 42.90
CA ALA A 72 -39.60 -13.89 43.98
C ALA A 72 -40.59 -13.03 44.78
N HIS A 73 -40.26 -11.77 45.06
CA HIS A 73 -41.15 -10.83 45.72
C HIS A 73 -42.41 -10.56 44.88
N ASN A 74 -42.24 -10.26 43.59
CA ASN A 74 -43.34 -9.97 42.68
C ASN A 74 -44.26 -11.19 42.49
N ALA A 75 -43.70 -12.40 42.48
CA ALA A 75 -44.46 -13.63 42.42
C ALA A 75 -45.29 -13.88 43.70
N ALA A 76 -44.76 -13.49 44.87
CA ALA A 76 -45.43 -13.65 46.16
C ALA A 76 -46.45 -12.53 46.47
N ASN A 77 -46.24 -11.32 45.92
CA ASN A 77 -47.05 -10.13 46.20
C ASN A 77 -47.53 -9.48 44.89
N PRO A 78 -48.60 -9.99 44.26
CA PRO A 78 -49.09 -9.48 42.97
C PRO A 78 -49.55 -8.01 43.00
N ASP A 79 -50.02 -7.54 44.15
CA ASP A 79 -50.55 -6.18 44.35
C ASP A 79 -49.47 -5.15 44.79
N ASP A 80 -48.25 -5.60 45.09
CA ASP A 80 -47.12 -4.76 45.53
C ASP A 80 -45.83 -5.19 44.82
N GLN A 81 -45.71 -4.77 43.55
CA GLN A 81 -44.57 -5.14 42.71
C GLN A 81 -43.39 -4.18 42.91
N ILE A 82 -42.20 -4.75 43.03
CA ILE A 82 -40.94 -4.02 43.02
C ILE A 82 -40.26 -4.14 41.65
N ASP A 83 -39.49 -3.10 41.31
CA ASP A 83 -38.79 -3.05 40.03
C ASP A 83 -37.71 -4.13 39.95
N VAL A 84 -37.58 -4.78 38.80
CA VAL A 84 -36.59 -5.84 38.57
C VAL A 84 -35.36 -5.18 37.93
N PRO A 85 -34.19 -5.19 38.60
CA PRO A 85 -32.98 -4.61 38.03
C PRO A 85 -32.63 -5.23 36.67
N GLU A 86 -32.12 -4.43 35.74
CA GLU A 86 -31.59 -4.95 34.47
C GLU A 86 -30.12 -5.34 34.63
N LEU A 87 -29.69 -6.36 33.88
CA LEU A 87 -28.27 -6.72 33.82
C LEU A 87 -27.48 -5.61 33.11
N PRO A 88 -26.33 -5.17 33.68
CA PRO A 88 -25.52 -4.15 33.05
C PRO A 88 -24.93 -4.67 31.74
N PRO A 89 -24.83 -3.84 30.68
CA PRO A 89 -24.20 -4.25 29.44
C PRO A 89 -22.73 -4.60 29.65
N GLU A 90 -22.25 -5.61 28.94
CA GLU A 90 -20.84 -5.99 28.96
C GLU A 90 -19.98 -4.84 28.42
N PRO A 91 -18.83 -4.53 29.05
CA PRO A 91 -17.90 -3.53 28.53
C PRO A 91 -17.30 -4.01 27.20
N VAL A 92 -17.27 -3.12 26.21
CA VAL A 92 -16.76 -3.40 24.85
C VAL A 92 -15.75 -2.34 24.44
N ILE A 93 -14.70 -2.75 23.73
CA ILE A 93 -13.69 -1.87 23.15
C ILE A 93 -14.31 -0.98 22.07
N ASP A 94 -13.99 0.32 22.10
CA ASP A 94 -14.49 1.29 21.12
C ASP A 94 -13.61 1.26 19.86
N MET A 95 -13.89 0.29 18.98
CA MET A 95 -13.16 0.14 17.73
C MET A 95 -13.25 1.38 16.83
N ALA A 96 -14.29 2.21 16.93
CA ALA A 96 -14.41 3.43 16.16
C ALA A 96 -13.36 4.47 16.61
N LYS A 97 -13.18 4.65 17.92
CA LYS A 97 -12.11 5.51 18.47
C LYS A 97 -10.72 4.99 18.10
N ARG A 98 -10.49 3.67 18.23
CA ARG A 98 -9.23 3.03 17.87
C ARG A 98 -8.89 3.26 16.40
N ARG A 99 -9.81 2.95 15.49
CA ARG A 99 -9.64 3.07 14.03
C ARG A 99 -9.53 4.51 13.54
N ALA A 100 -10.10 5.48 14.26
CA ALA A 100 -9.94 6.91 13.94
C ALA A 100 -8.47 7.38 14.01
N CYS A 101 -7.62 6.65 14.72
CA CYS A 101 -6.20 6.97 14.87
C CYS A 101 -5.27 6.17 13.94
N TYR A 102 -5.81 5.31 13.06
CA TYR A 102 -4.99 4.47 12.17
C TYR A 102 -4.21 5.30 11.15
N GLU A 103 -3.12 4.72 10.66
CA GLU A 103 -2.39 5.28 9.52
C GLU A 103 -3.27 5.24 8.27
N VAL A 104 -3.51 6.39 7.65
CA VAL A 104 -4.32 6.47 6.44
C VAL A 104 -3.47 6.22 5.20
N LYS A 105 -3.81 5.20 4.42
CA LYS A 105 -3.21 4.90 3.12
C LYS A 105 -4.24 5.00 2.01
N ASN A 106 -4.00 5.88 1.05
CA ASN A 106 -4.83 5.95 -0.14
C ASN A 106 -4.39 4.86 -1.13
N VAL A 107 -5.33 4.06 -1.59
CA VAL A 107 -5.06 3.00 -2.56
C VAL A 107 -4.95 3.62 -3.94
N GLU A 108 -3.77 3.53 -4.54
CA GLU A 108 -3.54 3.95 -5.92
C GLU A 108 -4.19 2.94 -6.88
N VAL A 109 -5.00 3.46 -7.79
CA VAL A 109 -5.70 2.68 -8.80
C VAL A 109 -5.40 3.22 -10.18
N ASP A 110 -5.33 2.31 -11.14
CA ASP A 110 -5.25 2.68 -12.55
C ASP A 110 -6.64 3.03 -13.06
N LEU A 111 -6.88 4.32 -13.30
CA LEU A 111 -8.17 4.83 -13.75
C LEU A 111 -8.58 4.26 -15.12
N GLU A 112 -7.63 3.89 -15.97
CA GLU A 112 -7.95 3.25 -17.24
C GLU A 112 -8.46 1.81 -17.02
N LEU A 113 -8.04 1.14 -15.94
CA LEU A 113 -8.40 -0.24 -15.62
C LEU A 113 -9.58 -0.35 -14.64
N THR A 114 -10.25 0.77 -14.32
CA THR A 114 -11.32 0.81 -13.33
C THR A 114 -12.56 1.56 -13.83
N THR A 115 -13.67 1.44 -13.09
CA THR A 115 -14.94 2.14 -13.31
C THR A 115 -15.47 2.73 -12.00
N GLU A 116 -16.27 3.79 -12.05
CA GLU A 116 -16.85 4.44 -10.85
C GLU A 116 -18.07 3.70 -10.26
N ALA A 117 -18.23 2.40 -10.54
CA ALA A 117 -19.43 1.64 -10.16
C ALA A 117 -19.52 1.28 -8.67
N GLN A 118 -18.42 1.42 -7.92
CA GLN A 118 -18.38 1.20 -6.47
C GLN A 118 -18.02 2.50 -5.76
N ASP A 119 -18.79 2.86 -4.73
CA ASP A 119 -18.51 4.03 -3.91
C ASP A 119 -17.20 3.91 -3.13
N ALA A 120 -16.62 5.06 -2.78
CA ALA A 120 -15.43 5.12 -1.96
C ALA A 120 -15.70 4.44 -0.60
N HIS A 121 -14.74 3.64 -0.15
CA HIS A 121 -14.88 2.87 1.08
C HIS A 121 -13.52 2.76 1.80
N ILE A 122 -13.57 2.43 3.09
CA ILE A 122 -12.39 2.26 3.92
C ILE A 122 -12.31 0.80 4.35
N VAL A 123 -11.15 0.18 4.15
CA VAL A 123 -10.83 -1.16 4.64
C VAL A 123 -9.82 -1.01 5.78
N TYR A 124 -10.13 -1.59 6.93
CA TYR A 124 -9.27 -1.53 8.12
C TYR A 124 -8.43 -2.80 8.24
N ASP A 125 -7.13 -2.62 8.44
CA ASP A 125 -6.20 -3.65 8.88
C ASP A 125 -5.84 -3.35 10.34
N ASP A 126 -6.56 -4.01 11.25
CA ASP A 126 -6.43 -3.79 12.70
C ASP A 126 -5.09 -4.30 13.26
N GLU A 127 -4.43 -5.25 12.57
CA GLU A 127 -3.10 -5.76 12.98
C GLU A 127 -1.99 -4.78 12.58
N ALA A 128 -2.05 -4.26 11.35
CA ALA A 128 -1.09 -3.27 10.87
C ALA A 128 -1.38 -1.85 11.38
N LEU A 129 -2.59 -1.61 11.91
CA LEU A 129 -3.12 -0.30 12.32
C LEU A 129 -3.24 0.68 11.15
N ILE A 130 -3.76 0.20 10.02
CA ILE A 130 -3.86 0.94 8.77
C ILE A 130 -5.33 1.03 8.32
N ALA A 131 -5.74 2.21 7.87
CA ALA A 131 -6.98 2.44 7.16
C ALA A 131 -6.69 2.65 5.67
N TYR A 132 -7.05 1.67 4.84
CA TYR A 132 -6.94 1.75 3.39
C TYR A 132 -8.15 2.48 2.81
N HIS A 133 -7.93 3.69 2.31
CA HIS A 133 -8.93 4.49 1.63
C HIS A 133 -8.97 4.11 0.16
N HIS A 134 -10.02 3.39 -0.22
CA HIS A 134 -10.28 3.04 -1.60
C HIS A 134 -11.07 4.16 -2.29
N PRO A 135 -10.61 4.64 -3.46
CA PRO A 135 -11.36 5.62 -4.23
C PRO A 135 -12.68 5.02 -4.75
N LYS A 136 -13.53 5.88 -5.32
CA LYS A 136 -14.79 5.48 -5.97
C LYS A 136 -14.51 4.73 -7.27
N THR A 137 -13.99 3.50 -7.16
CA THR A 137 -13.61 2.70 -8.30
C THR A 137 -13.75 1.21 -8.01
N ILE A 138 -14.06 0.43 -9.05
CA ILE A 138 -13.91 -1.03 -9.09
C ILE A 138 -13.18 -1.42 -10.38
N ALA A 139 -12.44 -2.53 -10.34
CA ALA A 139 -11.77 -3.06 -11.53
C ALA A 139 -12.75 -3.27 -12.69
N GLN A 140 -12.31 -2.92 -13.91
CA GLN A 140 -12.97 -3.27 -15.15
C GLN A 140 -13.03 -4.79 -15.35
N SER A 141 -13.73 -5.24 -16.39
CA SER A 141 -13.75 -6.67 -16.74
C SER A 141 -12.33 -7.20 -17.01
N VAL A 142 -12.13 -8.49 -16.73
CA VAL A 142 -10.83 -9.16 -16.93
C VAL A 142 -10.39 -9.05 -18.40
N GLU A 143 -11.33 -9.18 -19.34
CA GLU A 143 -11.08 -9.07 -20.77
C GLU A 143 -10.64 -7.67 -21.16
N TYR A 144 -11.31 -6.64 -20.64
CA TYR A 144 -10.95 -5.24 -20.90
C TYR A 144 -9.56 -4.93 -20.33
N ILE A 145 -9.29 -5.32 -19.08
CA ILE A 145 -7.97 -5.15 -18.46
C ILE A 145 -6.88 -5.85 -19.28
N ALA A 146 -7.13 -7.08 -19.74
CA ALA A 146 -6.20 -7.81 -20.60
C ALA A 146 -5.96 -7.08 -21.94
N SER A 147 -6.99 -6.48 -22.52
CA SER A 147 -6.88 -5.71 -23.76
C SER A 147 -6.00 -4.47 -23.59
N VAL A 148 -6.23 -3.67 -22.54
CA VAL A 148 -5.44 -2.47 -22.24
C VAL A 148 -3.99 -2.86 -21.95
N LYS A 149 -3.75 -3.89 -21.15
CA LYS A 149 -2.40 -4.41 -20.89
C LYS A 149 -1.70 -4.84 -22.17
N ARG A 150 -2.41 -5.49 -23.10
CA ARG A 150 -1.84 -5.89 -24.39
C ARG A 150 -1.47 -4.70 -25.26
N GLU A 151 -2.31 -3.67 -25.32
CA GLU A 151 -2.01 -2.46 -26.08
C GLU A 151 -0.83 -1.69 -25.49
N ARG A 152 -0.78 -1.54 -24.16
CA ARG A 152 0.38 -0.95 -23.47
C ARG A 152 1.67 -1.73 -23.74
N PHE A 153 1.61 -3.06 -23.72
CA PHE A 153 2.76 -3.91 -24.04
C PHE A 153 3.24 -3.69 -25.48
N LYS A 154 2.33 -3.63 -26.46
CA LYS A 154 2.69 -3.33 -27.87
C LYS A 154 3.35 -1.95 -27.98
N ALA A 155 2.76 -0.92 -27.37
CA ALA A 155 3.28 0.43 -27.38
C ALA A 155 4.68 0.50 -26.75
N GLN A 156 4.87 -0.15 -25.60
CA GLN A 156 6.18 -0.22 -24.94
C GLN A 156 7.21 -0.94 -25.80
N ARG A 157 6.83 -2.05 -26.44
CA ARG A 157 7.73 -2.77 -27.35
C ARG A 157 8.12 -1.90 -28.53
N THR A 158 7.18 -1.18 -29.14
CA THR A 158 7.48 -0.23 -30.23
C THR A 158 8.44 0.87 -29.77
N ALA A 159 8.23 1.44 -28.59
CA ALA A 159 9.15 2.43 -28.01
C ALA A 159 10.54 1.85 -27.75
N ASN A 160 10.62 0.62 -27.23
CA ASN A 160 11.89 -0.06 -26.99
C ASN A 160 12.63 -0.36 -28.30
N VAL A 161 11.92 -0.74 -29.36
CA VAL A 161 12.51 -0.96 -30.70
C VAL A 161 13.03 0.35 -31.28
N ALA A 162 12.27 1.44 -31.15
CA ALA A 162 12.69 2.77 -31.60
C ALA A 162 13.92 3.30 -30.84
N ALA A 163 14.11 2.89 -29.59
CA ALA A 163 15.24 3.27 -28.75
C ALA A 163 16.45 2.33 -28.87
N ILE A 164 16.45 1.35 -29.78
CA ILE A 164 17.61 0.47 -29.96
C ILE A 164 18.79 1.30 -30.43
N THR A 165 19.90 1.21 -29.70
CA THR A 165 21.22 1.64 -30.14
C THR A 165 22.22 0.50 -30.03
N VAL A 166 23.23 0.48 -30.90
CA VAL A 166 24.29 -0.54 -30.92
C VAL A 166 25.67 0.08 -31.09
N SER A 167 26.66 -0.47 -30.41
CA SER A 167 28.04 0.02 -30.47
C SER A 167 28.92 -0.90 -31.31
N VAL A 168 29.64 -0.33 -32.28
CA VAL A 168 30.62 -1.03 -33.12
C VAL A 168 31.84 -0.12 -33.28
N ASP A 169 33.03 -0.64 -32.95
CA ASP A 169 34.30 0.10 -33.03
C ASP A 169 34.28 1.47 -32.31
N GLY A 170 33.52 1.57 -31.20
CA GLY A 170 33.38 2.82 -30.45
C GLY A 170 32.38 3.83 -31.04
N LEU A 171 31.68 3.47 -32.13
CA LEU A 171 30.63 4.27 -32.74
C LEU A 171 29.25 3.74 -32.33
N GLU A 172 28.33 4.65 -32.00
CA GLU A 172 26.95 4.31 -31.62
C GLU A 172 25.96 4.52 -32.77
N PHE A 173 25.38 3.43 -33.26
CA PHE A 173 24.41 3.44 -34.34
C PHE A 173 22.99 3.32 -33.80
N ASP A 174 22.06 4.03 -34.43
CA ASP A 174 20.63 3.75 -34.29
C ASP A 174 20.32 2.36 -34.86
N GLY A 175 19.57 1.57 -34.12
CA GLY A 175 19.19 0.21 -34.46
C GLY A 175 17.69 -0.01 -34.56
N ASP A 176 16.90 1.07 -34.68
CA ASP A 176 15.48 0.98 -34.99
C ASP A 176 15.23 0.37 -36.38
N GLU A 177 13.97 0.03 -36.69
CA GLU A 177 13.62 -0.64 -37.94
C GLU A 177 14.00 0.17 -39.19
N LEU A 178 13.89 1.50 -39.13
CA LEU A 178 14.23 2.37 -40.24
C LEU A 178 15.75 2.40 -40.47
N SER A 179 16.53 2.48 -39.40
CA SER A 179 17.99 2.48 -39.44
C SER A 179 18.52 1.16 -39.94
N GLN A 180 17.96 0.03 -39.50
CA GLN A 180 18.27 -1.29 -40.06
C GLN A 180 18.00 -1.36 -41.56
N GLN A 181 16.83 -0.88 -42.03
CA GLN A 181 16.53 -0.82 -43.47
C GLN A 181 17.55 0.04 -44.24
N ARG A 182 17.96 1.19 -43.68
CA ARG A 182 18.98 2.05 -44.28
C ARG A 182 20.34 1.36 -44.33
N MET A 183 20.73 0.65 -43.26
CA MET A 183 21.99 -0.09 -43.19
C MET A 183 22.02 -1.17 -44.26
N VAL A 184 20.96 -1.99 -44.35
CA VAL A 184 20.85 -3.05 -45.36
C VAL A 184 20.96 -2.49 -46.78
N ARG A 185 20.29 -1.37 -47.07
CA ARG A 185 20.38 -0.70 -48.38
C ARG A 185 21.79 -0.23 -48.69
N ALA A 186 22.49 0.38 -47.73
CA ALA A 186 23.87 0.80 -47.89
C ALA A 186 24.82 -0.40 -48.11
N ILE A 187 24.69 -1.45 -47.29
CA ILE A 187 25.48 -2.68 -47.41
C ILE A 187 25.33 -3.32 -48.80
N LEU A 188 24.12 -3.30 -49.38
CA LEU A 188 23.85 -3.91 -50.69
C LEU A 188 24.59 -3.20 -51.84
N ILE A 189 24.77 -1.89 -51.76
CA ILE A 189 25.38 -1.08 -52.83
C ILE A 189 26.89 -0.86 -52.64
N MET A 190 27.39 -0.98 -51.40
CA MET A 190 28.80 -0.76 -51.08
C MET A 190 29.67 -1.95 -51.50
N SER A 191 30.83 -1.64 -52.09
CA SER A 191 31.95 -2.56 -52.18
C SER A 191 32.63 -2.74 -50.81
N ASP A 192 33.46 -3.76 -50.64
CA ASP A 192 34.08 -4.06 -49.34
C ASP A 192 35.13 -2.99 -48.94
N THR A 193 35.62 -2.21 -49.90
CA THR A 193 36.55 -1.09 -49.68
C THR A 193 35.86 0.26 -49.53
N ASP A 194 34.55 0.33 -49.79
CA ASP A 194 33.82 1.60 -49.77
C ASP A 194 33.63 2.13 -48.35
N LYS A 195 33.59 3.46 -48.28
CA LYS A 195 33.19 4.24 -47.11
C LYS A 195 32.00 5.10 -47.45
N GLN A 196 31.09 5.27 -46.49
CA GLN A 196 29.92 6.12 -46.65
C GLN A 196 29.75 7.01 -45.42
N GLN A 197 29.36 8.27 -45.64
CA GLN A 197 28.94 9.14 -44.55
C GLN A 197 27.65 8.62 -43.92
N TRP A 198 27.66 8.49 -42.60
CA TRP A 198 26.56 7.97 -41.82
C TRP A 198 26.27 8.88 -40.64
N VAL A 199 24.99 9.06 -40.34
CA VAL A 199 24.54 9.82 -39.16
C VAL A 199 24.42 8.83 -38.00
N MET A 200 25.18 9.06 -36.94
CA MET A 200 25.23 8.24 -35.73
C MET A 200 24.07 8.60 -34.78
N ALA A 201 23.85 7.80 -33.73
CA ALA A 201 22.79 8.01 -32.75
C ALA A 201 22.93 9.33 -31.97
N ASN A 202 24.16 9.82 -31.82
CA ASN A 202 24.46 11.13 -31.23
C ASN A 202 24.31 12.31 -32.23
N ASN A 203 23.80 12.05 -33.44
CA ASN A 203 23.67 12.98 -34.57
C ASN A 203 24.99 13.45 -35.22
N GLU A 204 26.13 12.88 -34.85
CA GLU A 204 27.39 13.14 -35.56
C GLU A 204 27.42 12.42 -36.92
N VAL A 205 28.13 13.00 -37.89
CA VAL A 205 28.32 12.39 -39.21
C VAL A 205 29.72 11.81 -39.31
N VAL A 206 29.82 10.50 -39.51
CA VAL A 206 31.09 9.75 -39.54
C VAL A 206 31.17 8.90 -40.80
N GLU A 207 32.39 8.68 -41.33
CA GLU A 207 32.61 7.72 -42.42
C GLU A 207 32.70 6.29 -41.87
N VAL A 208 31.78 5.43 -42.32
CA VAL A 208 31.68 4.04 -41.86
C VAL A 208 31.96 3.07 -43.02
N SER A 209 32.54 1.91 -42.71
CA SER A 209 32.71 0.82 -43.70
C SER A 209 31.47 -0.06 -43.78
N LYS A 210 31.40 -0.83 -44.88
CA LYS A 210 30.42 -1.91 -45.05
C LYS A 210 30.48 -2.93 -43.91
N ALA A 211 31.67 -3.27 -43.42
CA ALA A 211 31.84 -4.20 -42.30
C ALA A 211 31.21 -3.67 -41.00
N GLN A 212 31.41 -2.38 -40.70
CA GLN A 212 30.83 -1.72 -39.52
C GLN A 212 29.30 -1.68 -39.60
N LEU A 213 28.74 -1.30 -40.75
CA LEU A 213 27.29 -1.31 -40.98
C LEU A 213 26.71 -2.73 -40.87
N THR A 214 27.42 -3.75 -41.36
CA THR A 214 26.99 -5.15 -41.28
C THR A 214 26.92 -5.62 -39.82
N GLN A 215 27.96 -5.35 -39.04
CA GLN A 215 27.99 -5.71 -37.63
C GLN A 215 26.93 -4.95 -36.82
N ALA A 216 26.77 -3.64 -37.07
CA ALA A 216 25.74 -2.83 -36.42
C ALA A 216 24.33 -3.37 -36.73
N CYS A 217 24.05 -3.68 -37.99
CA CYS A 217 22.77 -4.24 -38.40
C CYS A 217 22.50 -5.61 -37.75
N GLN A 218 23.51 -6.48 -37.65
CA GLN A 218 23.37 -7.78 -36.98
C GLN A 218 23.05 -7.63 -35.49
N LEU A 219 23.76 -6.74 -34.78
CA LEU A 219 23.51 -6.47 -33.37
C LEU A 219 22.11 -5.87 -33.15
N ALA A 220 21.67 -4.97 -34.04
CA ALA A 220 20.34 -4.36 -33.97
C ALA A 220 19.22 -5.41 -34.15
N LEU A 221 19.36 -6.30 -35.15
CA LEU A 221 18.43 -7.42 -35.36
C LEU A 221 18.37 -8.38 -34.16
N GLN A 222 19.51 -8.66 -33.51
CA GLN A 222 19.55 -9.49 -32.30
C GLN A 222 18.80 -8.82 -31.14
N LYS A 223 19.06 -7.53 -30.89
CA LYS A 223 18.35 -6.76 -29.85
C LYS A 223 16.85 -6.68 -30.13
N GLN A 224 16.47 -6.41 -31.38
CA GLN A 224 15.06 -6.41 -31.78
C GLN A 224 14.43 -7.78 -31.54
N SER A 225 15.07 -8.87 -31.97
CA SER A 225 14.55 -10.23 -31.78
C SER A 225 14.28 -10.52 -30.29
N GLN A 226 15.20 -10.13 -29.40
CA GLN A 226 15.02 -10.27 -27.95
C GLN A 226 13.76 -9.56 -27.43
N LEU A 227 13.45 -8.37 -27.95
CA LEU A 227 12.24 -7.62 -27.59
C LEU A 227 10.94 -8.26 -28.10
N TRP A 228 11.02 -9.15 -29.09
CA TRP A 228 9.85 -9.80 -29.70
C TRP A 228 9.50 -11.15 -29.07
N VAL A 229 10.48 -11.84 -28.49
CA VAL A 229 10.27 -13.11 -27.75
C VAL A 229 10.16 -12.95 -26.23
N ALA A 230 10.40 -11.75 -25.71
CA ALA A 230 10.11 -11.39 -24.31
C ALA A 230 8.61 -11.25 -24.06
#